data_AF-A0A524ADZ9-F1
#
_entry.id   AF-A0A524ADZ9-F1
#
_cell.length_a   1.000
_cell.length_b   1.000
_cell.length_c   1.000
_cell.angle_alpha   90.00
_cell.angle_beta   90.00
_cell.angle_gamma   90.00
#
_symmetry.space_group_name_H-M   'P 1'
#
loop_
_entity.id
_entity.type
_entity.pdbx_description
1 polymer ?
#
loop_
_entity_poly.entity_id
_entity_poly.type
_entity_poly.pdbx_seq_one_letter_code
_entity_poly.pdbx_strand_id
1 'polypeptide(L)'
;MTMSKKTAQLAERVRTKLYELPEEKIAEVLDFVEFLAERYAQPKEILVSKRGSREALLECIGIWAFEPGELDELLIKIEHGRQMELEEIGC
;
A
#
# COMPACT_ATOMS: atom_id res chain seq x y z
N MET A 1 22.17 11.23 -5.16
CA MET A 1 20.97 11.56 -4.35
C MET A 1 21.42 11.85 -2.94
N THR A 2 21.29 13.09 -2.46
CA THR A 2 21.63 13.45 -1.08
C THR A 2 20.52 12.99 -0.15
N MET A 3 20.81 12.03 0.75
CA MET A 3 19.85 11.62 1.78
C MET A 3 19.54 12.80 2.71
N SER A 4 18.28 12.91 3.15
CA SER A 4 17.89 13.87 4.18
C SER A 4 18.63 13.60 5.48
N LYS A 5 18.95 14.66 6.24
CA LYS A 5 19.62 14.58 7.56
C LYS A 5 18.90 13.63 8.52
N LYS A 6 17.56 13.58 8.47
CA LYS A 6 16.75 12.64 9.26
C LYS A 6 16.95 11.18 8.82
N THR A 7 17.00 10.93 7.51
CA THR A 7 17.24 9.59 6.95
C THR A 7 18.63 9.08 7.33
N ALA A 8 19.65 9.94 7.28
CA ALA A 8 21.00 9.59 7.70
C ALA A 8 21.07 9.23 9.19
N GLN A 9 20.37 9.96 10.06
CA GLN A 9 20.29 9.65 11.49
C GLN A 9 19.58 8.32 11.77
N LEU A 10 18.51 8.02 11.04
CA LEU A 10 17.81 6.74 11.17
C LEU A 10 18.65 5.57 10.68
N ALA A 11 19.33 5.71 9.54
CA ALA A 11 20.23 4.70 9.01
C ALA A 11 21.37 4.38 10.00
N GLU A 12 21.95 5.40 10.62
CA GLU A 12 22.99 5.21 11.62
C GLU A 12 22.48 4.44 12.85
N ARG A 13 21.28 4.80 13.34
CA ARG A 13 20.66 4.12 14.48
C ARG A 13 20.31 2.66 14.19
N VAL A 14 19.88 2.35 12.96
CA VAL A 14 19.66 0.97 12.51
C VAL A 14 20.98 0.21 12.48
N ARG A 15 22.04 0.82 11.92
CA ARG A 15 23.38 0.22 11.85
C ARG A 15 23.91 -0.15 13.24
N THR A 16 23.78 0.74 14.23
CA THR A 16 24.21 0.45 15.61
C THR A 16 23.46 -0.75 16.19
N LYS A 17 22.14 -0.83 15.97
CA LYS A 17 21.31 -1.93 16.48
C LYS A 17 21.62 -3.27 15.82
N LEU A 18 22.02 -3.28 14.55
CA LEU A 18 22.38 -4.51 13.84
C LEU A 18 23.62 -5.19 14.46
N TYR A 19 24.59 -4.43 14.99
CA TYR A 19 25.76 -5.00 15.65
C TYR A 19 25.46 -5.68 16.99
N GLU A 20 24.29 -5.41 17.58
CA GLU A 20 23.85 -6.03 18.84
C GLU A 20 23.12 -7.38 18.62
N LEU A 21 22.88 -7.75 17.35
CA LEU A 21 22.11 -8.93 16.99
C LEU A 21 23.00 -10.13 16.61
N PRO A 22 22.56 -11.36 16.91
CA PRO A 22 23.14 -12.57 16.31
C PRO A 22 23.01 -12.58 14.79
N GLU A 23 23.91 -13.31 14.12
CA GLU A 23 23.98 -13.39 12.65
C GLU A 23 22.64 -13.85 12.03
N GLU A 24 21.96 -14.80 12.65
CA GLU A 24 20.68 -15.32 12.19
C GLU A 24 19.58 -14.23 12.20
N LYS A 25 19.65 -13.31 13.17
CA LYS A 25 18.73 -12.18 13.27
C LYS A 25 19.08 -11.05 12.32
N ILE A 26 20.35 -10.90 11.95
CA ILE A 26 20.75 -9.96 10.89
C ILE A 26 20.18 -10.44 9.55
N ALA A 27 20.20 -11.74 9.27
CA ALA A 27 19.58 -12.30 8.07
C ALA A 27 18.07 -12.01 8.00
N GLU A 28 17.33 -12.22 9.09
CA GLU A 28 15.90 -11.86 9.17
C GLU A 28 15.64 -10.37 8.91
N VAL A 29 16.54 -9.49 9.36
CA VAL A 29 16.42 -8.05 9.09
C VAL A 29 16.69 -7.73 7.62
N LEU A 30 17.65 -8.41 6.98
CA LEU A 30 17.91 -8.25 5.55
C LEU A 30 16.69 -8.65 4.73
N ASP A 31 16.11 -9.82 5.00
CA ASP A 31 14.88 -10.29 4.34
C ASP A 31 13.75 -9.26 4.46
N PHE A 32 13.59 -8.67 5.64
CA PHE A 32 12.58 -7.64 5.87
C PHE A 32 12.86 -6.33 5.11
N VAL A 33 14.13 -5.91 5.04
CA VAL A 33 14.54 -4.72 4.27
C VAL A 33 14.31 -4.94 2.78
N GLU A 34 14.63 -6.13 2.27
CA GLU A 34 14.37 -6.51 0.87
C GLU A 34 12.88 -6.52 0.57
N PHE A 35 12.07 -7.14 1.43
CA PHE A 35 10.61 -7.09 1.34
C PHE A 35 10.09 -5.64 1.27
N LEU A 36 10.56 -4.76 2.17
CA LEU A 36 10.16 -3.35 2.16
C LEU A 36 10.64 -2.64 0.89
N ALA A 37 11.86 -2.92 0.42
CA ALA A 37 12.39 -2.34 -0.80
C ALA A 37 11.50 -2.74 -1.98
N GLU A 38 11.16 -4.01 -2.15
CA GLU A 38 10.26 -4.47 -3.22
C GLU A 38 8.86 -3.86 -3.10
N ARG A 39 8.32 -3.82 -1.88
CA ARG A 39 6.97 -3.32 -1.58
C ARG A 39 6.79 -1.83 -1.86
N TYR A 40 7.88 -1.05 -1.76
CA TYR A 40 7.85 0.42 -1.84
C TYR A 40 8.78 1.02 -2.92
N ALA A 41 9.60 0.23 -3.61
CA ALA A 41 10.35 0.66 -4.80
C ALA A 41 9.46 0.73 -6.05
N GLN A 42 8.31 0.07 -6.02
CA GLN A 42 7.26 0.25 -7.01
C GLN A 42 6.75 1.70 -6.89
N PRO A 43 6.73 2.51 -7.98
CA PRO A 43 6.15 3.85 -7.94
C PRO A 43 4.74 3.78 -7.36
N LYS A 44 4.37 4.74 -6.51
CA LYS A 44 3.06 4.82 -5.82
C LYS A 44 1.86 4.60 -6.76
N GLU A 45 2.03 4.83 -8.06
CA GLU A 45 1.07 4.54 -9.12
C GLU A 45 0.63 3.06 -9.16
N ILE A 46 1.47 2.10 -8.76
CA ILE A 46 1.13 0.67 -8.79
C ILE A 46 0.32 0.24 -7.55
N LEU A 47 0.40 0.99 -6.45
CA LEU A 47 -0.53 0.79 -5.34
C LEU A 47 -1.91 1.41 -5.63
N VAL A 48 -1.94 2.45 -6.47
CA VAL A 48 -3.19 2.93 -7.08
C VAL A 48 -3.70 1.92 -8.13
N SER A 49 -2.83 1.17 -8.82
CA SER A 49 -3.25 0.18 -9.82
C SER A 49 -3.84 -1.12 -9.26
N LYS A 50 -3.86 -1.32 -7.93
CA LYS A 50 -4.77 -2.31 -7.31
C LYS A 50 -6.22 -1.84 -7.28
N ARG A 51 -6.49 -0.54 -7.48
CA ARG A 51 -7.83 -0.10 -7.85
C ARG A 51 -8.01 -0.52 -9.31
N GLY A 52 -9.03 -1.32 -9.59
CA GLY A 52 -9.33 -1.74 -10.96
C GLY A 52 -9.30 -0.53 -11.91
N SER A 53 -8.80 -0.72 -13.12
CA SER A 53 -8.72 0.37 -14.10
C SER A 53 -10.13 0.77 -14.55
N ARG A 54 -10.29 2.02 -14.96
CA ARG A 54 -11.55 2.49 -15.55
C ARG A 54 -11.90 1.65 -16.76
N GLU A 55 -10.89 1.27 -17.54
CA GLU A 55 -10.98 0.45 -18.73
C GLU A 55 -11.50 -0.96 -18.41
N ALA A 56 -11.08 -1.57 -17.29
CA ALA A 56 -11.60 -2.88 -16.84
C ALA A 56 -13.08 -2.81 -16.42
N LEU A 57 -13.52 -1.69 -15.85
CA LEU A 57 -14.94 -1.45 -15.59
C LEU A 57 -15.72 -1.31 -16.90
N LEU A 58 -15.18 -0.58 -17.88
CA LEU A 58 -15.80 -0.36 -19.19
C LEU A 58 -15.99 -1.68 -19.96
N GLU A 59 -15.06 -2.63 -19.86
CA GLU A 59 -15.18 -3.97 -20.46
C GLU A 59 -16.35 -4.78 -19.90
N CYS A 60 -16.76 -4.48 -18.66
CA CYS A 60 -17.87 -5.15 -17.98
C CYS A 60 -19.21 -4.41 -18.15
N ILE A 61 -19.21 -3.20 -18.73
CA ILE A 61 -20.43 -2.42 -18.96
C ILE A 61 -21.32 -3.15 -19.97
N GLY A 62 -22.54 -3.48 -19.52
CA GLY A 62 -23.54 -4.20 -20.31
C GLY A 62 -23.56 -5.71 -20.09
N ILE A 63 -22.58 -6.28 -19.36
CA ILE A 63 -22.60 -7.68 -18.94
C ILE A 63 -23.29 -7.82 -17.57
N TRP A 64 -23.16 -6.82 -16.72
CA TRP A 64 -23.78 -6.84 -15.40
C TRP A 64 -25.28 -6.60 -15.48
N ALA A 65 -26.03 -7.61 -15.05
CA ALA A 65 -27.44 -7.49 -14.72
C ALA A 65 -27.55 -7.29 -13.22
N PHE A 66 -28.25 -6.24 -12.81
CA PHE A 66 -28.58 -5.96 -11.42
C PHE A 66 -30.09 -6.04 -11.26
N GLU A 67 -30.54 -6.51 -10.11
CA GLU A 67 -31.93 -6.35 -9.74
C GLU A 67 -32.27 -4.87 -9.54
N PRO A 68 -33.54 -4.45 -9.69
CA PRO A 68 -33.94 -3.07 -9.47
C PRO A 68 -33.50 -2.54 -8.09
N GLY A 69 -32.66 -1.51 -8.07
CA GLY A 69 -32.13 -0.89 -6.84
C GLY A 69 -30.84 -1.50 -6.28
N GLU A 70 -30.41 -2.68 -6.75
CA GLU A 70 -29.21 -3.35 -6.26
C GLU A 70 -27.91 -2.56 -6.55
N LEU A 71 -27.84 -1.94 -7.73
CA LEU A 71 -26.69 -1.09 -8.09
C LEU A 71 -26.58 0.13 -7.16
N ASP A 72 -27.71 0.76 -6.81
CA ASP A 72 -27.72 1.92 -5.93
C ASP A 72 -27.22 1.55 -4.52
N GLU A 73 -27.66 0.41 -3.99
CA GLU A 73 -27.16 -0.11 -2.71
C GLU A 73 -25.66 -0.41 -2.72
N LEU A 74 -25.16 -1.00 -3.81
CA LEU A 74 -23.73 -1.30 -3.97
C LEU A 74 -22.90 -0.02 -4.01
N LEU A 75 -23.37 1.00 -4.73
CA LEU A 75 -22.69 2.30 -4.81
C LEU A 75 -22.66 3.00 -3.44
N ILE A 76 -23.75 2.95 -2.67
CA ILE A 76 -23.78 3.48 -1.30
C ILE A 76 -22.78 2.75 -0.40
N LYS A 77 -22.72 1.42 -0.47
CA LYS A 77 -21.77 0.61 0.32
C LYS A 77 -20.31 0.94 -0.02
N ILE A 78 -20.00 1.13 -1.30
CA ILE A 78 -18.66 1.53 -1.77
C ILE A 78 -18.30 2.92 -1.25
N GLU A 79 -19.22 3.87 -1.33
CA GLU A 79 -18.98 5.24 -0.87
C GLU A 79 -18.76 5.30 0.66
N HIS A 80 -19.57 4.59 1.43
CA HIS A 80 -19.36 4.47 2.88
C HIS A 80 -18.01 3.80 3.22
N GLY A 81 -17.62 2.76 2.49
CA GLY A 81 -16.31 2.13 2.68
C GLY A 81 -15.14 3.10 2.44
N ARG A 82 -15.24 3.90 1.37
CA ARG A 82 -14.23 4.93 1.06
C ARG A 82 -14.16 6.03 2.11
N GLN A 83 -15.31 6.46 2.62
CA GLN A 83 -15.38 7.48 3.65
C GLN A 83 -14.69 7.00 4.94
N MET A 84 -14.92 5.74 5.36
CA MET A 84 -14.25 5.16 6.52
C MET A 84 -12.73 5.01 6.31
N GLU A 85 -12.28 4.58 5.13
CA GLU A 85 -10.84 4.52 4.81
C GLU A 85 -10.17 5.91 4.88
N LEU A 86 -10.86 6.95 4.42
CA LEU A 86 -10.36 8.33 4.47
C LEU A 86 -10.30 8.86 5.91
N GLU A 87 -11.25 8.46 6.76
CA GLU A 87 -11.26 8.79 8.19
C GLU A 87 -10.13 8.06 8.96
N GLU A 88 -9.83 6.80 8.62
CA GLU A 88 -8.71 6.04 9.20
C GLU A 88 -7.32 6.57 8.79
N ILE A 89 -7.21 7.16 7.59
CA ILE A 89 -5.96 7.77 7.09
C ILE A 89 -5.82 9.22 7.61
N GLY A 90 -6.88 9.79 8.17
CA GLY A 90 -7.01 11.19 8.55
C GLY A 90 -7.38 11.44 10.00
N CYS A 91 -6.65 10.87 10.97
CA CYS A 91 -6.33 11.45 12.30
C CYS A 91 -5.34 10.57 13.07
#